data_AF-A0A7S2IX13-F1
#
_entry.id   AF-A0A7S2IX13-F1
#
_cell.length_a   1.000
_cell.length_b   1.000
_cell.length_c   1.000
_cell.angle_alpha   90.00
_cell.angle_beta   90.00
_cell.angle_gamma   90.00
#
_symmetry.space_group_name_H-M   'P 1'
#
loop_
_entity.id
_entity.type
_entity.pdbx_description
1 polymer ?
#
loop_
_entity_poly.entity_id
_entity_poly.type
_entity_poly.pdbx_seq_one_letter_code
_entity_poly.pdbx_strand_id
1 'polypeptide(L)'
;VTQELNAMGSRLVDCNADLSPGRGVSNPGLDDLVRWHETLRGRHERLTCAFKTRIHRELSTQAAHSSIMKDFGVKSMATVAGWMTSETVVSYINHGTDRLGFGHQANNCIGWVIYVATITLLVPTFEWLLRDTPPANSFRRDQVQLFKTCLPMLFAWAWKGLVSAVLALRGNDFLTKMAIAGVLTGFVIVAELCPCYSRNAKAIKMHGEGDTICARILVFPGHLGLSVGFAWNTLCTHFVNIACAHVHEPLLVLMIESVYFCVISAVITGITVFLQRRIEDQKSELTEVDRAPSQSNKELLKITHTIEFVSSTTALDAVHFVYAWGQLGVLNAFFFTYLFGCESPTSCENFGYQANFLFAVVLTAAAARGVGVLALETRAQAWNRAGSWLAAQALGLNVGWAWANFTSAAIADAVGHDGGVKLPPSVMHTLCAVFAWMVISLMHRKFEVERRAWDRHVAEQEAEHHV
;
A
#
# COMPACT_ATOMS: atom_id res chain seq x y z
N VAL A 1 36.02 28.15 -0.84
CA VAL A 1 35.38 29.47 -1.08
C VAL A 1 35.72 30.46 0.02
N THR A 2 35.25 30.32 1.26
CA THR A 2 35.61 31.28 2.34
C THR A 2 37.11 31.36 2.60
N GLN A 3 37.83 30.22 2.56
CA GLN A 3 39.30 30.21 2.61
C GLN A 3 39.96 30.87 1.39
N GLU A 4 39.40 30.74 0.19
CA GLU A 4 39.92 31.41 -1.00
C GLU A 4 39.64 32.92 -0.99
N LEU A 5 38.47 33.34 -0.49
CA LEU A 5 38.13 34.73 -0.22
C LEU A 5 39.04 35.34 0.85
N ASN A 6 39.36 34.61 1.91
CA ASN A 6 40.28 35.06 2.95
C ASN A 6 41.73 35.16 2.43
N ALA A 7 42.18 34.18 1.64
CA ALA A 7 43.48 34.24 0.97
C ALA A 7 43.57 35.37 -0.07
N MET A 8 42.44 35.80 -0.61
CA MET A 8 42.32 36.89 -1.57
C MET A 8 42.31 38.25 -0.87
N GLY A 9 41.62 38.37 0.26
CA GLY A 9 41.72 39.52 1.15
C GLY A 9 43.17 39.80 1.55
N SER A 10 43.96 38.76 1.83
CA SER A 10 45.39 38.93 2.13
C SER A 10 46.20 39.39 0.92
N ARG A 11 45.99 38.80 -0.26
CA ARG A 11 46.73 39.18 -1.50
C ARG A 11 46.40 40.59 -2.01
N LEU A 12 45.16 41.05 -1.82
CA LEU A 12 44.74 42.41 -2.16
C LEU A 12 45.37 43.45 -1.21
N VAL A 13 45.54 43.09 0.07
CA VAL A 13 46.27 43.91 1.03
C VAL A 13 47.75 44.01 0.65
N ASP A 14 48.35 42.92 0.16
CA ASP A 14 49.75 42.91 -0.29
C ASP A 14 49.96 43.72 -1.59
N CYS A 15 49.02 43.70 -2.54
CA CYS A 15 49.14 44.45 -3.80
C CYS A 15 48.95 45.97 -3.64
N ASN A 16 48.29 46.43 -2.57
CA ASN A 16 48.06 47.86 -2.32
C ASN A 16 49.28 48.56 -1.66
N ALA A 17 50.26 47.80 -1.18
CA ALA A 17 51.42 48.35 -0.48
C ALA A 17 52.47 49.00 -1.40
N ASP A 18 52.43 48.76 -2.72
CA ASP A 18 53.47 49.20 -3.67
C ASP A 18 53.08 50.37 -4.60
N LEU A 19 51.92 51.01 -4.38
CA LEU A 19 51.45 52.10 -5.22
C LEU A 19 52.07 53.46 -4.82
N SER A 20 53.27 53.71 -5.33
CA SER A 20 53.89 55.05 -5.31
C SER A 20 53.18 55.99 -6.30
N PRO A 21 52.79 57.23 -5.92
CA PRO A 21 52.00 58.10 -6.77
C PRO A 21 52.90 58.82 -7.79
N GLY A 22 53.00 58.30 -9.01
CA GLY A 22 53.68 59.04 -10.06
C GLY A 22 54.07 58.27 -11.31
N ARG A 23 53.09 57.76 -12.08
CA ARG A 23 53.19 57.59 -13.55
C ARG A 23 51.86 57.11 -14.11
N GLY A 24 51.31 57.86 -15.07
CA GLY A 24 50.12 57.47 -15.82
C GLY A 24 50.42 56.29 -16.74
N VAL A 25 50.27 55.08 -16.22
CA VAL A 25 50.24 53.84 -16.99
C VAL A 25 48.78 53.43 -17.05
N SER A 26 48.20 53.35 -18.24
CA SER A 26 46.90 52.70 -18.48
C SER A 26 46.95 51.33 -17.81
N ASN A 27 46.09 51.07 -16.84
CA ASN A 27 46.27 50.00 -15.86
C ASN A 27 45.67 48.68 -16.39
N PRO A 28 46.43 47.80 -17.08
CA PRO A 28 45.90 46.54 -17.62
C PRO A 28 45.34 45.60 -16.54
N GLY A 29 45.68 45.85 -15.26
CA GLY A 29 45.23 45.04 -14.14
C GLY A 29 43.75 45.20 -13.77
N LEU A 30 43.07 46.28 -14.14
CA LEU A 30 41.68 46.49 -13.73
C LEU A 30 40.71 45.57 -14.50
N ASP A 31 40.88 45.45 -15.81
CA ASP A 31 40.04 44.58 -16.65
C ASP A 31 40.24 43.09 -16.32
N ASP A 32 41.47 42.69 -16.01
CA ASP A 32 41.77 41.34 -15.54
C ASP A 32 41.16 41.05 -14.16
N LEU A 33 41.14 42.04 -13.25
CA LEU A 33 40.48 41.91 -11.95
C LEU A 33 38.96 41.76 -12.09
N VAL A 34 38.33 42.54 -12.99
CA VAL A 34 36.89 42.46 -13.27
C VAL A 34 36.53 41.11 -13.88
N ARG A 35 37.26 40.67 -14.90
CA ARG A 35 37.02 39.37 -15.55
C ARG A 35 37.19 38.19 -14.58
N TRP A 36 38.16 38.30 -13.68
CA TRP A 36 38.36 37.28 -12.65
C TRP A 36 37.27 37.30 -11.58
N HIS A 37 36.82 38.47 -11.14
CA HIS A 37 35.69 38.61 -10.22
C HIS A 37 34.40 38.02 -10.81
N GLU A 38 34.11 38.27 -12.09
CA GLU A 38 32.98 37.64 -12.80
C GLU A 38 33.12 36.12 -12.87
N THR A 39 34.34 35.61 -13.11
CA THR A 39 34.62 34.17 -13.14
C THR A 39 34.39 33.52 -11.77
N LEU A 40 34.82 34.19 -10.68
CA LEU A 40 34.57 33.74 -9.31
C LEU A 40 33.10 33.77 -8.95
N ARG A 41 32.40 34.85 -9.31
CA ARG A 41 30.94 34.96 -9.13
C ARG A 41 30.22 33.81 -9.83
N GLY A 42 30.56 33.54 -11.09
CA GLY A 42 30.00 32.42 -11.84
C GLY A 42 30.38 31.05 -11.30
N ARG A 43 31.53 30.89 -10.63
CA ARG A 43 31.89 29.65 -9.90
C ARG A 43 31.10 29.52 -8.60
N HIS A 44 30.95 30.60 -7.85
CA HIS A 44 30.16 30.65 -6.62
C HIS A 44 28.70 30.32 -6.92
N GLU A 45 28.09 30.97 -7.89
CA GLU A 45 26.70 30.72 -8.31
C GLU A 45 26.50 29.25 -8.74
N ARG A 46 27.45 28.66 -9.48
CA ARG A 46 27.42 27.24 -9.85
C ARG A 46 27.54 26.30 -8.64
N LEU A 47 28.45 26.58 -7.71
CA LEU A 47 28.62 25.78 -6.50
C LEU A 47 27.42 25.89 -5.56
N THR A 48 26.89 27.10 -5.36
CA THR A 48 25.67 27.33 -4.58
C THR A 48 24.48 26.63 -5.23
N CYS A 49 24.33 26.70 -6.55
CA CYS A 49 23.27 25.99 -7.28
C CYS A 49 23.41 24.46 -7.14
N ALA A 50 24.62 23.92 -7.31
CA ALA A 50 24.88 22.49 -7.14
C ALA A 50 24.62 22.01 -5.69
N PHE A 51 25.02 22.81 -4.70
CA PHE A 51 24.78 22.52 -3.28
C PHE A 51 23.29 22.60 -2.93
N LYS A 52 22.58 23.64 -3.38
CA LYS A 52 21.11 23.77 -3.23
C LYS A 52 20.38 22.59 -3.87
N THR A 53 20.77 22.20 -5.09
CA THR A 53 20.18 21.04 -5.79
C THR A 53 20.42 19.74 -5.02
N ARG A 54 21.60 19.57 -4.42
CA ARG A 54 21.93 18.40 -3.59
C ARG A 54 21.09 18.35 -2.32
N ILE A 55 21.01 19.45 -1.56
CA ILE A 55 20.18 19.52 -0.34
C ILE A 55 18.71 19.25 -0.68
N HIS A 56 18.17 19.91 -1.71
CA HIS A 56 16.78 19.71 -2.12
C HIS A 56 16.51 18.25 -2.52
N ARG A 57 17.45 17.60 -3.21
CA ARG A 57 17.34 16.18 -3.55
C ARG A 57 17.38 15.28 -2.31
N GLU A 58 18.26 15.56 -1.34
CA GLU A 58 18.36 14.80 -0.08
C GLU A 58 17.07 14.95 0.75
N LEU A 59 16.56 16.17 0.90
CA LEU A 59 15.30 16.47 1.61
C LEU A 59 14.08 15.83 0.91
N SER A 60 13.99 15.96 -0.42
CA SER A 60 12.93 15.33 -1.22
C SER A 60 12.95 13.81 -1.09
N THR A 61 14.14 13.21 -1.07
CA THR A 61 14.31 11.76 -0.90
C THR A 61 13.88 11.32 0.51
N GLN A 62 14.23 12.08 1.54
CA GLN A 62 13.80 11.81 2.92
C GLN A 62 12.28 11.99 3.10
N ALA A 63 11.69 13.01 2.47
CA ALA A 63 10.24 13.21 2.45
C ALA A 63 9.51 12.06 1.74
N ALA A 64 10.03 11.61 0.60
CA ALA A 64 9.50 10.45 -0.11
C ALA A 64 9.61 9.16 0.73
N HIS A 65 10.74 8.94 1.39
CA HIS A 65 10.94 7.81 2.31
C HIS A 65 9.93 7.84 3.47
N SER A 66 9.74 9.01 4.10
CA SER A 66 8.75 9.20 5.16
C SER A 66 7.32 8.88 4.70
N SER A 67 6.95 9.38 3.51
CA SER A 67 5.65 9.11 2.89
C SER A 67 5.42 7.62 2.62
N ILE A 68 6.42 6.93 2.05
CA ILE A 68 6.36 5.49 1.76
C ILE A 68 6.25 4.66 3.05
N MET A 69 7.04 4.99 4.07
CA MET A 69 6.99 4.32 5.37
C MET A 69 5.65 4.50 6.06
N LYS A 70 5.02 5.68 5.92
CA LYS A 70 3.67 5.91 6.38
C LYS A 70 2.67 5.02 5.63
N ASP A 71 2.70 5.01 4.31
CA ASP A 71 1.79 4.17 3.51
C ASP A 71 1.92 2.69 3.90
N PHE A 72 3.15 2.21 4.09
CA PHE A 72 3.43 0.88 4.62
C PHE A 72 2.79 0.64 6.00
N GLY A 73 3.02 1.54 6.96
CA GLY A 73 2.49 1.42 8.32
C GLY A 73 0.96 1.47 8.35
N VAL A 74 0.37 2.40 7.60
CA VAL A 74 -1.08 2.58 7.50
C VAL A 74 -1.75 1.38 6.84
N LYS A 75 -1.18 0.82 5.76
CA LYS A 75 -1.70 -0.40 5.13
C LYS A 75 -1.63 -1.60 6.06
N SER A 76 -0.52 -1.75 6.79
CA SER A 76 -0.36 -2.82 7.78
C SER A 76 -1.43 -2.72 8.88
N MET A 77 -1.60 -1.52 9.45
CA MET A 77 -2.60 -1.23 10.47
C MET A 77 -4.04 -1.43 9.97
N ALA A 78 -4.35 -0.93 8.77
CA ALA A 78 -5.66 -1.10 8.15
C ALA A 78 -5.98 -2.58 7.88
N THR A 79 -4.98 -3.39 7.52
CA THR A 79 -5.14 -4.83 7.31
C THR A 79 -5.55 -5.53 8.60
N VAL A 80 -4.85 -5.24 9.70
CA VAL A 80 -5.16 -5.82 11.03
C VAL A 80 -6.53 -5.36 11.52
N ALA A 81 -6.82 -4.05 11.43
CA ALA A 81 -8.09 -3.48 11.86
C ALA A 81 -9.27 -4.03 11.03
N GLY A 82 -9.06 -4.17 9.72
CA GLY A 82 -10.02 -4.75 8.78
C GLY A 82 -10.36 -6.19 9.13
N TRP A 83 -9.34 -7.03 9.30
CA TRP A 83 -9.49 -8.42 9.71
C TRP A 83 -10.22 -8.55 11.05
N MET A 84 -9.71 -7.88 12.09
CA MET A 84 -10.29 -7.90 13.45
C MET A 84 -11.77 -7.56 13.48
N THR A 85 -12.13 -6.48 12.80
CA THR A 85 -13.51 -5.99 12.78
C THR A 85 -14.39 -6.98 12.03
N SER A 86 -13.92 -7.53 10.91
CA SER A 86 -14.68 -8.53 10.14
C SER A 86 -14.94 -9.81 10.93
N GLU A 87 -13.90 -10.39 11.55
CA GLU A 87 -14.04 -11.60 12.35
C GLU A 87 -14.93 -11.38 13.57
N THR A 88 -14.79 -10.23 14.25
CA THR A 88 -15.65 -9.89 15.40
C THR A 88 -17.11 -9.84 14.99
N VAL A 89 -17.44 -9.11 13.92
CA VAL A 89 -18.84 -8.96 13.48
C VAL A 89 -19.40 -10.29 12.98
N VAL A 90 -18.66 -11.04 12.18
CA VAL A 90 -19.09 -12.35 11.68
C VAL A 90 -19.27 -13.34 12.83
N SER A 91 -18.40 -13.33 13.84
CA SER A 91 -18.55 -14.16 15.04
C SER A 91 -19.86 -13.87 15.79
N TYR A 92 -20.25 -12.59 15.93
CA TYR A 92 -21.55 -12.23 16.51
C TYR A 92 -22.73 -12.66 15.66
N ILE A 93 -22.64 -12.49 14.33
CA ILE A 93 -23.70 -12.93 13.41
C ILE A 93 -23.86 -14.45 13.49
N ASN A 94 -22.76 -15.19 13.40
CA ASN A 94 -22.73 -16.66 13.47
C ASN A 94 -23.35 -17.15 14.78
N HIS A 95 -22.97 -16.57 15.92
CA HIS A 95 -23.56 -16.88 17.22
C HIS A 95 -25.08 -16.66 17.27
N GLY A 96 -25.57 -15.61 16.61
CA GLY A 96 -27.01 -15.36 16.46
C GLY A 96 -27.71 -16.37 15.55
N THR A 97 -27.07 -16.74 14.43
CA THR A 97 -27.62 -17.67 13.44
C THR A 97 -27.51 -19.14 13.84
N ASP A 98 -26.65 -19.50 14.80
CA ASP A 98 -26.52 -20.88 15.29
C ASP A 98 -27.84 -21.43 15.83
N ARG A 99 -28.75 -20.55 16.25
CA ARG A 99 -30.11 -20.90 16.70
C ARG A 99 -31.04 -21.38 15.56
N LEU A 100 -30.65 -21.20 14.31
CA LEU A 100 -31.46 -21.55 13.12
C LEU A 100 -31.25 -23.01 12.68
N GLY A 101 -30.25 -23.73 13.24
CA GLY A 101 -30.03 -25.15 12.98
C GLY A 101 -29.40 -25.50 11.63
N PHE A 102 -28.81 -24.54 10.90
CA PHE A 102 -27.98 -24.89 9.73
C PHE A 102 -26.63 -25.48 10.17
N GLY A 103 -26.01 -26.25 9.28
CA GLY A 103 -24.65 -26.75 9.51
C GLY A 103 -23.62 -25.62 9.60
N HIS A 104 -22.50 -25.85 10.29
CA HIS A 104 -21.49 -24.84 10.60
C HIS A 104 -20.99 -24.06 9.36
N GLN A 105 -20.73 -24.75 8.24
CA GLN A 105 -20.30 -24.12 6.99
C GLN A 105 -21.38 -23.20 6.38
N ALA A 106 -22.64 -23.62 6.46
CA ALA A 106 -23.77 -22.83 5.98
C ALA A 106 -24.00 -21.60 6.87
N ASN A 107 -23.95 -21.75 8.20
CA ASN A 107 -24.00 -20.62 9.13
C ASN A 107 -22.89 -19.62 8.84
N ASN A 108 -21.64 -20.08 8.69
CA ASN A 108 -20.53 -19.20 8.37
C ASN A 108 -20.73 -18.46 7.05
N CYS A 109 -21.21 -19.14 6.00
CA CYS A 109 -21.51 -18.51 4.72
C CYS A 109 -22.61 -17.43 4.87
N ILE A 110 -23.69 -17.73 5.59
CA ILE A 110 -24.77 -16.76 5.89
C ILE A 110 -24.21 -15.55 6.66
N GLY A 111 -23.34 -15.78 7.65
CA GLY A 111 -22.68 -14.72 8.41
C GLY A 111 -21.89 -13.76 7.52
N TRP A 112 -21.08 -14.30 6.61
CA TRP A 112 -20.33 -13.49 5.64
C TRP A 112 -21.24 -12.77 4.63
N VAL A 113 -22.35 -13.38 4.17
CA VAL A 113 -23.33 -12.71 3.30
C VAL A 113 -23.96 -11.51 4.01
N ILE A 114 -24.39 -11.67 5.27
CA ILE A 114 -24.97 -10.58 6.07
C ILE A 114 -23.92 -9.48 6.29
N TYR A 115 -22.68 -9.84 6.61
CA TYR A 115 -21.60 -8.88 6.81
C TYR A 115 -21.28 -8.10 5.52
N VAL A 116 -21.16 -8.78 4.38
CA VAL A 116 -20.94 -8.14 3.07
C VAL A 116 -22.08 -7.19 2.74
N ALA A 117 -23.34 -7.60 2.90
CA ALA A 117 -24.49 -6.72 2.65
C ALA A 117 -24.45 -5.47 3.54
N THR A 118 -24.11 -5.65 4.82
CA THR A 118 -24.01 -4.56 5.81
C THR A 118 -22.89 -3.58 5.46
N ILE A 119 -21.68 -4.08 5.21
CA ILE A 119 -20.51 -3.25 4.90
C ILE A 119 -20.65 -2.55 3.55
N THR A 120 -21.31 -3.19 2.57
CA THR A 120 -21.60 -2.58 1.26
C THR A 120 -22.45 -1.32 1.37
N LEU A 121 -23.33 -1.25 2.38
CA LEU A 121 -24.13 -0.05 2.66
C LEU A 121 -23.39 0.92 3.59
N LEU A 122 -22.75 0.41 4.64
CA LEU A 122 -22.12 1.23 5.67
C LEU A 122 -20.85 1.94 5.20
N VAL A 123 -19.96 1.28 4.44
CA VAL A 123 -18.68 1.87 4.03
C VAL A 123 -18.88 3.12 3.17
N PRO A 124 -19.65 3.09 2.06
CA PRO A 124 -19.94 4.29 1.27
C PRO A 124 -20.61 5.41 2.08
N THR A 125 -21.48 5.03 3.02
CA THR A 125 -22.16 5.96 3.92
C THR A 125 -21.16 6.66 4.85
N PHE A 126 -20.25 5.89 5.47
CA PHE A 126 -19.20 6.46 6.32
C PHE A 126 -18.20 7.30 5.54
N GLU A 127 -17.81 6.88 4.34
CA GLU A 127 -16.94 7.71 3.50
C GLU A 127 -17.57 9.06 3.18
N TRP A 128 -18.86 9.08 2.85
CA TRP A 128 -19.61 10.30 2.60
C TRP A 128 -19.73 11.17 3.85
N LEU A 129 -20.14 10.59 4.98
CA LEU A 129 -20.28 11.30 6.26
C LEU A 129 -18.96 11.91 6.73
N LEU A 130 -17.86 11.22 6.47
CA LEU A 130 -16.54 11.66 6.90
C LEU A 130 -15.86 12.57 5.88
N ARG A 131 -16.43 12.79 4.67
CA ARG A 131 -15.77 13.49 3.55
C ARG A 131 -15.14 14.81 3.98
N ASP A 132 -15.89 15.62 4.74
CA ASP A 132 -15.53 16.97 5.19
C ASP A 132 -14.75 16.94 6.51
N THR A 133 -13.61 16.25 6.53
CA THR A 133 -12.78 16.20 7.73
C THR A 133 -12.13 17.57 7.97
N PRO A 134 -12.38 18.25 9.10
CA PRO A 134 -11.88 19.59 9.32
C PRO A 134 -10.34 19.63 9.33
N PRO A 135 -9.72 20.72 8.85
CA PRO A 135 -8.26 20.84 8.72
C PRO A 135 -7.51 20.94 10.06
N ALA A 136 -8.17 20.85 11.20
CA ALA A 136 -7.57 21.05 12.51
C ALA A 136 -6.57 19.94 12.90
N ASN A 137 -5.42 20.32 13.47
CA ASN A 137 -4.40 19.41 14.03
C ASN A 137 -4.89 18.82 15.36
N SER A 138 -5.88 17.93 15.31
CA SER A 138 -6.48 17.32 16.49
C SER A 138 -6.39 15.81 16.46
N PHE A 139 -6.35 15.18 17.64
CA PHE A 139 -6.41 13.72 17.77
C PHE A 139 -7.65 13.14 17.06
N ARG A 140 -8.79 13.85 17.14
CA ARG A 140 -10.04 13.45 16.46
C ARG A 140 -9.85 13.35 14.94
N ARG A 141 -9.14 14.29 14.31
CA ARG A 141 -8.84 14.25 12.88
C ARG A 141 -8.01 13.01 12.53
N ASP A 142 -6.99 12.71 13.33
CA ASP A 142 -6.10 11.57 13.09
C ASP A 142 -6.88 10.25 13.15
N GLN A 143 -7.83 10.14 14.08
CA GLN A 143 -8.71 8.98 14.19
C GLN A 143 -9.68 8.87 13.01
N VAL A 144 -10.29 9.98 12.57
CA VAL A 144 -11.15 9.99 11.39
C VAL A 144 -10.37 9.60 10.13
N GLN A 145 -9.13 10.08 9.98
CA GLN A 145 -8.28 9.74 8.84
C GLN A 145 -7.85 8.27 8.86
N LEU A 146 -7.47 7.74 10.03
CA LEU A 146 -7.18 6.32 10.21
C LEU A 146 -8.39 5.47 9.83
N PHE A 147 -9.56 5.79 10.39
CA PHE A 147 -10.80 5.07 10.12
C PHE A 147 -11.17 5.09 8.63
N LYS A 148 -11.11 6.27 7.98
CA LYS A 148 -11.27 6.40 6.52
C LYS A 148 -10.34 5.47 5.75
N THR A 149 -9.09 5.39 6.17
CA THR A 149 -8.09 4.55 5.48
C THR A 149 -8.34 3.06 5.69
N CYS A 150 -9.01 2.69 6.78
CA CYS A 150 -9.42 1.30 7.05
C CYS A 150 -10.67 0.88 6.27
N LEU A 151 -11.51 1.82 5.81
CA LEU A 151 -12.78 1.51 5.13
C LEU A 151 -12.63 0.59 3.90
N PRO A 152 -11.71 0.86 2.95
CA PRO A 152 -11.50 -0.05 1.82
C PRO A 152 -11.01 -1.43 2.24
N MET A 153 -10.28 -1.52 3.35
CA MET A 153 -9.74 -2.79 3.85
C MET A 153 -10.81 -3.61 4.57
N LEU A 154 -11.66 -2.99 5.39
CA LEU A 154 -12.87 -3.64 5.94
C LEU A 154 -13.71 -4.26 4.84
N PHE A 155 -13.84 -3.50 3.75
CA PHE A 155 -14.55 -3.92 2.57
C PHE A 155 -13.91 -5.13 1.87
N ALA A 156 -12.61 -5.06 1.59
CA ALA A 156 -11.86 -6.14 0.98
C ALA A 156 -11.91 -7.44 1.79
N TRP A 157 -11.83 -7.34 3.12
CA TRP A 157 -11.94 -8.49 4.02
C TRP A 157 -13.34 -9.10 4.02
N ALA A 158 -14.40 -8.30 3.95
CA ALA A 158 -15.78 -8.79 3.84
C ALA A 158 -15.94 -9.76 2.65
N TRP A 159 -15.51 -9.33 1.47
CA TRP A 159 -15.64 -10.13 0.26
C TRP A 159 -14.63 -11.28 0.19
N LYS A 160 -13.41 -11.10 0.71
CA LYS A 160 -12.46 -12.21 0.86
C LYS A 160 -13.05 -13.31 1.74
N GLY A 161 -13.64 -12.96 2.88
CA GLY A 161 -14.28 -13.89 3.79
C GLY A 161 -15.46 -14.62 3.15
N LEU A 162 -16.29 -13.89 2.39
CA LEU A 162 -17.38 -14.50 1.61
C LEU A 162 -16.87 -15.49 0.57
N VAL A 163 -15.85 -15.14 -0.22
CA VAL A 163 -15.24 -16.08 -1.19
C VAL A 163 -14.72 -17.32 -0.49
N SER A 164 -14.03 -17.16 0.64
CA SER A 164 -13.53 -18.27 1.46
C SER A 164 -14.66 -19.18 1.96
N ALA A 165 -15.76 -18.58 2.47
CA ALA A 165 -16.91 -19.32 2.97
C ALA A 165 -17.67 -20.07 1.85
N VAL A 166 -17.79 -19.47 0.66
CA VAL A 166 -18.41 -20.13 -0.50
C VAL A 166 -17.57 -21.31 -0.98
N LEU A 167 -16.24 -21.17 -1.02
CA LEU A 167 -15.32 -22.26 -1.34
C LEU A 167 -15.41 -23.40 -0.32
N ALA A 168 -15.51 -23.07 0.97
CA ALA A 168 -15.71 -24.06 2.02
C ALA A 168 -17.04 -24.84 1.87
N LEU A 169 -18.09 -24.19 1.35
CA LEU A 169 -19.41 -24.79 1.17
C LEU A 169 -19.50 -25.68 -0.08
N ARG A 170 -18.90 -25.26 -1.21
CA ARG A 170 -19.01 -25.96 -2.51
C ARG A 170 -17.93 -26.99 -2.76
N GLY A 171 -16.84 -26.94 -2.02
CA GLY A 171 -15.66 -27.77 -2.22
C GLY A 171 -14.49 -26.98 -2.80
N ASN A 172 -13.29 -27.50 -2.60
CA ASN A 172 -12.03 -26.85 -2.94
C ASN A 172 -11.51 -27.24 -4.34
N ASP A 173 -12.40 -27.66 -5.24
CA ASP A 173 -12.03 -28.12 -6.58
C ASP A 173 -11.61 -26.96 -7.50
N PHE A 174 -10.81 -27.29 -8.51
CA PHE A 174 -10.25 -26.30 -9.44
C PHE A 174 -11.33 -25.52 -10.21
N LEU A 175 -12.40 -26.20 -10.65
CA LEU A 175 -13.45 -25.59 -11.47
C LEU A 175 -14.29 -24.60 -10.66
N THR A 176 -14.62 -24.93 -9.41
CA THR A 176 -15.31 -24.01 -8.50
C THR A 176 -14.48 -22.74 -8.25
N LYS A 177 -13.18 -22.87 -7.99
CA LYS A 177 -12.27 -21.72 -7.82
C LYS A 177 -12.22 -20.85 -9.07
N MET A 178 -12.07 -21.47 -10.24
CA MET A 178 -12.04 -20.78 -11.53
C MET A 178 -13.35 -20.05 -11.80
N ALA A 179 -14.49 -20.70 -11.54
CA ALA A 179 -15.81 -20.09 -11.70
C ALA A 179 -16.00 -18.89 -10.77
N ILE A 180 -15.64 -18.99 -9.49
CA ILE A 180 -15.76 -17.87 -8.54
C ILE A 180 -14.85 -16.70 -8.95
N ALA A 181 -13.59 -16.97 -9.31
CA ALA A 181 -12.68 -15.93 -9.78
C ALA A 181 -13.19 -15.26 -11.07
N GLY A 182 -13.69 -16.05 -12.02
CA GLY A 182 -14.27 -15.55 -13.27
C GLY A 182 -15.53 -14.71 -13.06
N VAL A 183 -16.46 -15.17 -12.22
CA VAL A 183 -17.70 -14.45 -11.90
C VAL A 183 -17.39 -13.14 -11.17
N LEU A 184 -16.49 -13.15 -10.18
CA LEU A 184 -16.14 -11.94 -9.45
C LEU A 184 -15.42 -10.92 -10.35
N THR A 185 -14.49 -11.37 -11.19
CA THR A 185 -13.79 -10.52 -12.18
C THR A 185 -14.80 -9.94 -13.18
N GLY A 186 -15.66 -10.78 -13.74
CA GLY A 186 -16.68 -10.37 -14.70
C GLY A 186 -17.67 -9.38 -14.09
N PHE A 187 -18.09 -9.59 -12.85
CA PHE A 187 -18.94 -8.66 -12.11
C PHE A 187 -18.29 -7.28 -11.97
N VAL A 188 -17.02 -7.22 -11.54
CA VAL A 188 -16.32 -5.94 -11.39
C VAL A 188 -16.17 -5.25 -12.73
N ILE A 189 -15.72 -5.95 -13.77
CA ILE A 189 -15.60 -5.39 -15.12
C ILE A 189 -16.94 -4.84 -15.59
N VAL A 190 -18.02 -5.61 -15.54
CA VAL A 190 -19.36 -5.17 -16.00
C VAL A 190 -19.85 -3.97 -15.19
N ALA A 191 -19.63 -3.96 -13.89
CA ALA A 191 -20.06 -2.86 -13.03
C ALA A 191 -19.27 -1.57 -13.31
N GLU A 192 -17.97 -1.68 -13.51
CA GLU A 192 -17.09 -0.55 -13.84
C GLU A 192 -17.32 0.00 -15.26
N LEU A 193 -17.74 -0.86 -16.19
CA LEU A 193 -18.12 -0.49 -17.56
C LEU A 193 -19.42 0.29 -17.64
N CYS A 194 -20.27 0.24 -16.61
CA CYS A 194 -21.52 0.97 -16.59
C CYS A 194 -21.26 2.49 -16.67
N PRO A 195 -21.91 3.25 -17.57
CA PRO A 195 -21.72 4.71 -17.64
C PRO A 195 -22.01 5.44 -16.33
N CYS A 196 -22.90 4.87 -15.50
CA CYS A 196 -23.19 5.35 -14.16
C CYS A 196 -21.95 5.32 -13.26
N TYR A 197 -21.10 4.29 -13.38
CA TYR A 197 -19.88 4.17 -12.59
C TYR A 197 -18.93 5.33 -12.88
N SER A 198 -18.56 5.54 -14.15
CA SER A 198 -17.57 6.56 -14.53
C SER A 198 -18.04 7.99 -14.20
N ARG A 199 -19.34 8.28 -14.41
CA ARG A 199 -19.94 9.56 -14.03
C ARG A 199 -19.86 9.81 -12.53
N ASN A 200 -20.21 8.80 -11.71
CA ASN A 200 -20.18 8.91 -10.26
C ASN A 200 -18.75 8.94 -9.71
N ALA A 201 -17.83 8.15 -10.29
CA ALA A 201 -16.42 8.15 -9.91
C ALA A 201 -15.78 9.53 -10.14
N LYS A 202 -16.11 10.16 -11.27
CA LYS A 202 -15.70 11.54 -11.56
C LYS A 202 -16.30 12.54 -10.57
N ALA A 203 -17.58 12.40 -10.23
CA ALA A 203 -18.25 13.28 -9.26
C ALA A 203 -17.64 13.19 -7.86
N ILE A 204 -17.34 11.97 -7.38
CA ILE A 204 -16.66 11.72 -6.10
C ILE A 204 -15.26 12.34 -6.12
N LYS A 205 -14.49 12.13 -7.20
CA LYS A 205 -13.14 12.69 -7.34
C LYS A 205 -13.12 14.22 -7.33
N MET A 206 -14.16 14.86 -7.86
CA MET A 206 -14.28 16.32 -7.87
C MET A 206 -14.78 16.91 -6.55
N HIS A 207 -15.19 16.08 -5.57
CA HIS A 207 -15.82 16.52 -4.32
C HIS A 207 -16.95 17.55 -4.55
N GLY A 208 -17.68 17.42 -5.67
CA GLY A 208 -18.73 18.34 -6.06
C GLY A 208 -20.12 17.94 -5.56
N GLU A 209 -21.16 18.63 -6.03
CA GLU A 209 -22.57 18.35 -5.68
C GLU A 209 -23.03 16.92 -6.04
N GLY A 210 -22.36 16.27 -7.00
CA GLY A 210 -22.63 14.88 -7.38
C GLY A 210 -22.05 13.82 -6.42
N ASP A 211 -21.24 14.20 -5.43
CA ASP A 211 -20.73 13.28 -4.40
C ASP A 211 -21.82 12.96 -3.38
N THR A 212 -22.60 11.93 -3.70
CA THR A 212 -23.70 11.40 -2.89
C THR A 212 -23.38 9.99 -2.39
N ILE A 213 -24.10 9.53 -1.34
CA ILE A 213 -24.00 8.15 -0.86
C ILE A 213 -24.30 7.15 -1.99
N CYS A 214 -25.32 7.42 -2.80
CA CYS A 214 -25.69 6.58 -3.94
C CYS A 214 -24.57 6.52 -4.99
N ALA A 215 -23.91 7.65 -5.29
CA ALA A 215 -22.77 7.69 -6.19
C ALA A 215 -21.63 6.79 -5.70
N ARG A 216 -21.33 6.81 -4.39
CA ARG A 216 -20.29 5.97 -3.78
C ARG A 216 -20.65 4.48 -3.80
N ILE A 217 -21.91 4.12 -3.55
CA ILE A 217 -22.41 2.74 -3.69
C ILE A 217 -22.29 2.25 -5.14
N LEU A 218 -22.44 3.13 -6.14
CA LEU A 218 -22.30 2.75 -7.55
C LEU A 218 -20.83 2.58 -7.99
N VAL A 219 -19.89 3.24 -7.32
CA VAL A 219 -18.43 3.15 -7.60
C VAL A 219 -17.74 2.05 -6.79
N PHE A 220 -18.43 1.55 -5.78
CA PHE A 220 -18.00 0.46 -4.92
C PHE A 220 -17.37 -0.76 -5.61
N PRO A 221 -17.87 -1.26 -6.76
CA PRO A 221 -17.33 -2.47 -7.36
C PRO A 221 -15.83 -2.36 -7.70
N GLY A 222 -15.32 -1.15 -7.94
CA GLY A 222 -13.89 -0.92 -8.16
C GLY A 222 -13.01 -1.19 -6.93
N HIS A 223 -13.58 -1.21 -5.71
CA HIS A 223 -12.86 -1.56 -4.49
C HIS A 223 -12.74 -3.07 -4.27
N LEU A 224 -13.33 -3.90 -5.14
CA LEU A 224 -13.24 -5.37 -5.06
C LEU A 224 -11.92 -5.94 -5.60
N GLY A 225 -10.98 -5.12 -6.07
CA GLY A 225 -9.70 -5.57 -6.63
C GLY A 225 -8.94 -6.55 -5.73
N LEU A 226 -8.91 -6.30 -4.41
CA LEU A 226 -8.27 -7.22 -3.45
C LEU A 226 -8.99 -8.57 -3.34
N SER A 227 -10.32 -8.58 -3.41
CA SER A 227 -11.13 -9.81 -3.34
C SER A 227 -11.04 -10.61 -4.64
N VAL A 228 -10.99 -9.93 -5.79
CA VAL A 228 -10.64 -10.53 -7.09
C VAL A 228 -9.25 -11.15 -7.01
N GLY A 229 -8.27 -10.42 -6.50
CA GLY A 229 -6.91 -10.91 -6.26
C GLY A 229 -6.88 -12.15 -5.36
N PHE A 230 -7.67 -12.18 -4.29
CA PHE A 230 -7.81 -13.37 -3.44
C PHE A 230 -8.39 -14.55 -4.21
N ALA A 231 -9.47 -14.36 -4.96
CA ALA A 231 -10.08 -15.43 -5.75
C ALA A 231 -9.10 -16.02 -6.76
N TRP A 232 -8.38 -15.19 -7.52
CA TRP A 232 -7.33 -15.65 -8.42
C TRP A 232 -6.18 -16.32 -7.68
N ASN A 233 -5.79 -15.82 -6.51
CA ASN A 233 -4.76 -16.46 -5.69
C ASN A 233 -5.18 -17.88 -5.25
N THR A 234 -6.45 -18.11 -4.89
CA THR A 234 -6.91 -19.47 -4.54
C THR A 234 -6.78 -20.45 -5.71
N LEU A 235 -6.91 -19.96 -6.95
CA LEU A 235 -6.69 -20.72 -8.18
C LEU A 235 -5.19 -20.95 -8.42
N CYS A 236 -4.37 -19.91 -8.35
CA CYS A 236 -2.91 -20.01 -8.57
C CYS A 236 -2.24 -20.96 -7.57
N THR A 237 -2.66 -20.92 -6.32
CA THR A 237 -2.13 -21.79 -5.24
C THR A 237 -2.69 -23.21 -5.30
N HIS A 238 -3.69 -23.52 -6.14
CA HIS A 238 -4.30 -24.85 -6.19
C HIS A 238 -3.26 -25.96 -6.46
N PHE A 239 -2.38 -25.76 -7.45
CA PHE A 239 -1.35 -26.74 -7.79
C PHE A 239 -0.25 -26.85 -6.74
N VAL A 240 0.11 -25.72 -6.11
CA VAL A 240 1.08 -25.70 -5.00
C VAL A 240 0.55 -26.49 -3.81
N ASN A 241 -0.71 -26.28 -3.45
CA ASN A 241 -1.35 -27.02 -2.36
C ASN A 241 -1.40 -28.52 -2.64
N ILE A 242 -1.67 -28.94 -3.88
CA ILE A 242 -1.62 -30.37 -4.27
C ILE A 242 -0.20 -30.91 -4.18
N ALA A 243 0.79 -30.16 -4.67
CA ALA A 243 2.19 -30.59 -4.64
C ALA A 243 2.70 -30.72 -3.20
N CYS A 244 2.36 -29.77 -2.32
CA CYS A 244 2.79 -29.76 -0.93
C CYS A 244 2.04 -30.77 -0.06
N ALA A 245 0.80 -31.17 -0.42
CA ALA A 245 -0.01 -32.10 0.37
C ALA A 245 0.62 -33.50 0.56
N HIS A 246 1.55 -33.89 -0.30
CA HIS A 246 2.23 -35.19 -0.27
C HIS A 246 3.71 -35.10 0.10
N VAL A 247 4.19 -33.91 0.46
CA VAL A 247 5.60 -33.66 0.76
C VAL A 247 5.78 -33.48 2.26
N HIS A 248 6.43 -34.46 2.89
CA HIS A 248 6.76 -34.40 4.33
C HIS A 248 8.07 -33.65 4.60
N GLU A 249 8.96 -33.55 3.61
CA GLU A 249 10.27 -32.92 3.77
C GLU A 249 10.15 -31.38 3.77
N PRO A 250 10.43 -30.69 4.90
CA PRO A 250 10.21 -29.25 5.01
C PRO A 250 11.01 -28.41 4.02
N LEU A 251 12.23 -28.85 3.70
CA LEU A 251 13.08 -28.21 2.70
C LEU A 251 12.43 -28.25 1.31
N LEU A 252 11.77 -29.36 0.95
CA LEU A 252 11.13 -29.51 -0.36
C LEU A 252 9.88 -28.62 -0.45
N VAL A 253 9.10 -28.47 0.63
CA VAL A 253 7.99 -27.49 0.68
C VAL A 253 8.50 -26.07 0.43
N LEU A 254 9.58 -25.66 1.12
CA LEU A 254 10.20 -24.36 0.90
C LEU A 254 10.69 -24.17 -0.54
N MET A 255 11.28 -25.20 -1.15
CA MET A 255 11.71 -25.16 -2.55
C MET A 255 10.52 -24.99 -3.51
N ILE A 256 9.43 -25.72 -3.30
CA ILE A 256 8.21 -25.63 -4.12
C ILE A 256 7.62 -24.21 -4.03
N GLU A 257 7.45 -23.68 -2.82
CA GLU A 257 6.93 -22.32 -2.59
C GLU A 257 7.84 -21.25 -3.20
N SER A 258 9.16 -21.42 -3.09
CA SER A 258 10.14 -20.50 -3.67
C SER A 258 10.07 -20.47 -5.20
N VAL A 259 9.98 -21.64 -5.84
CA VAL A 259 9.82 -21.75 -7.30
C VAL A 259 8.50 -21.12 -7.74
N TYR A 260 7.40 -21.43 -7.04
CA TYR A 260 6.09 -20.83 -7.29
C TYR A 260 6.15 -19.30 -7.23
N PHE A 261 6.73 -18.74 -6.16
CA PHE A 261 6.86 -17.29 -6.01
C PHE A 261 7.73 -16.68 -7.10
N CYS A 262 8.86 -17.29 -7.48
CA CYS A 262 9.68 -16.80 -8.59
C CYS A 262 8.91 -16.74 -9.92
N VAL A 263 8.13 -17.79 -10.23
CA VAL A 263 7.31 -17.82 -11.45
C VAL A 263 6.21 -16.77 -11.40
N ILE A 264 5.44 -16.73 -10.31
CA ILE A 264 4.32 -15.79 -10.15
C ILE A 264 4.80 -14.34 -10.09
N SER A 265 5.90 -14.06 -9.39
CA SER A 265 6.48 -12.71 -9.33
C SER A 265 6.95 -12.23 -10.71
N ALA A 266 7.55 -13.10 -11.52
CA ALA A 266 7.93 -12.76 -12.89
C ALA A 266 6.70 -12.47 -13.76
N VAL A 267 5.69 -13.32 -13.72
CA VAL A 267 4.44 -13.13 -14.47
C VAL A 267 3.74 -11.85 -14.06
N ILE A 268 3.56 -11.62 -12.76
CA ILE A 268 2.91 -10.41 -12.23
C ILE A 268 3.70 -9.15 -12.56
N THR A 269 5.03 -9.18 -12.44
CA THR A 269 5.86 -8.03 -12.82
C THR A 269 5.72 -7.72 -14.31
N GLY A 270 5.70 -8.75 -15.16
CA GLY A 270 5.45 -8.60 -16.59
C GLY A 270 4.08 -7.97 -16.89
N ILE A 271 3.02 -8.46 -16.25
CA ILE A 271 1.66 -7.90 -16.36
C ILE A 271 1.65 -6.44 -15.89
N THR A 272 2.25 -6.14 -14.74
CA THR A 272 2.32 -4.78 -14.19
C THR A 272 3.06 -3.83 -15.13
N VAL A 273 4.20 -4.23 -15.69
CA VAL A 273 4.91 -3.41 -16.69
C VAL A 273 4.05 -3.18 -17.93
N PHE A 274 3.37 -4.22 -18.42
CA PHE A 274 2.48 -4.10 -19.57
C PHE A 274 1.32 -3.14 -19.30
N LEU A 275 0.62 -3.29 -18.17
CA LEU A 275 -0.49 -2.43 -17.77
C LEU A 275 -0.04 -0.98 -17.52
N GLN A 276 1.12 -0.79 -16.87
CA GLN A 276 1.66 0.55 -16.63
C GLN A 276 2.01 1.28 -17.94
N ARG A 277 2.66 0.59 -18.89
CA ARG A 277 2.92 1.15 -20.23
C ARG A 277 1.64 1.53 -20.93
N ARG A 278 0.63 0.65 -20.91
CA ARG A 278 -0.68 0.92 -21.50
C ARG A 278 -1.35 2.15 -20.88
N ILE A 279 -1.32 2.28 -19.56
CA ILE A 279 -1.86 3.45 -18.86
C ILE A 279 -1.10 4.73 -19.24
N GLU A 280 0.22 4.68 -19.42
CA GLU A 280 1.03 5.82 -19.86
C GLU A 280 0.70 6.23 -21.30
N ASP A 281 0.64 5.27 -22.23
CA ASP A 281 0.28 5.49 -23.64
C ASP A 281 -1.11 6.13 -23.76
N GLN A 282 -2.08 5.63 -22.97
CA GLN A 282 -3.44 6.18 -22.93
C GLN A 282 -3.49 7.62 -22.41
N LYS A 283 -2.67 7.97 -21.43
CA LYS A 283 -2.61 9.35 -20.90
C LYS A 283 -2.06 10.32 -21.94
N SER A 284 -1.07 9.89 -22.74
CA SER A 284 -0.58 10.71 -23.84
C SER A 284 -1.65 10.88 -24.93
N GLU A 285 -2.33 9.81 -25.31
CA GLU A 285 -3.36 9.84 -26.35
C GLU A 285 -4.58 10.69 -25.94
N LEU A 286 -5.03 10.61 -24.68
CA LEU A 286 -6.12 11.45 -24.17
C LEU A 286 -5.80 12.95 -24.31
N THR A 287 -4.53 13.31 -24.08
CA THR A 287 -4.03 14.68 -24.18
C THR A 287 -4.09 15.21 -25.63
N GLU A 288 -3.93 14.31 -26.60
CA GLU A 288 -4.03 14.62 -28.04
C GLU A 288 -5.48 14.63 -28.54
N VAL A 289 -6.32 13.69 -28.07
CA VAL A 289 -7.74 13.58 -28.47
C VAL A 289 -8.56 14.80 -28.03
N ASP A 290 -8.23 15.41 -26.91
CA ASP A 290 -8.86 16.67 -26.50
C ASP A 290 -8.57 17.84 -27.46
N ARG A 291 -7.57 17.71 -28.36
CA ARG A 291 -7.24 18.69 -29.40
C ARG A 291 -7.89 18.42 -30.76
N ALA A 292 -8.47 17.25 -31.00
CA ALA A 292 -9.05 16.91 -32.31
C ALA A 292 -10.43 17.59 -32.56
N PRO A 293 -10.87 17.86 -33.81
CA PRO A 293 -12.12 18.61 -34.06
C PRO A 293 -13.42 17.78 -34.23
N SER A 294 -13.38 16.47 -34.46
CA SER A 294 -14.60 15.68 -34.78
C SER A 294 -15.26 15.03 -33.56
N GLN A 295 -16.57 15.25 -33.35
CA GLN A 295 -17.29 14.89 -32.12
C GLN A 295 -17.72 13.41 -32.02
N SER A 296 -18.05 12.74 -33.13
CA SER A 296 -18.61 11.36 -33.11
C SER A 296 -17.55 10.27 -32.84
N ASN A 297 -16.39 10.32 -33.50
CA ASN A 297 -15.29 9.36 -33.24
C ASN A 297 -14.70 9.51 -31.84
N LYS A 298 -14.81 10.70 -31.22
CA LYS A 298 -14.33 10.95 -29.86
C LYS A 298 -15.09 10.14 -28.81
N GLU A 299 -16.39 9.91 -28.97
CA GLU A 299 -17.18 9.22 -27.94
C GLU A 299 -16.87 7.73 -27.90
N LEU A 300 -16.80 7.06 -29.06
CA LEU A 300 -16.43 5.64 -29.14
C LEU A 300 -14.99 5.39 -28.62
N LEU A 301 -14.05 6.27 -28.99
CA LEU A 301 -12.66 6.18 -28.54
C LEU A 301 -12.55 6.43 -27.03
N LYS A 302 -13.29 7.42 -26.49
CA LYS A 302 -13.35 7.69 -25.06
C LYS A 302 -13.92 6.52 -24.26
N ILE A 303 -14.97 5.87 -24.77
CA ILE A 303 -15.53 4.67 -24.13
C ILE A 303 -14.45 3.58 -24.09
N THR A 304 -13.84 3.24 -25.23
CA THR A 304 -12.82 2.19 -25.34
C THR A 304 -11.63 2.43 -24.39
N HIS A 305 -11.10 3.66 -24.35
CA HIS A 305 -10.04 4.03 -23.41
C HIS A 305 -10.47 3.91 -21.94
N THR A 306 -11.72 4.23 -21.63
CA THR A 306 -12.26 4.09 -20.26
C THR A 306 -12.35 2.62 -19.87
N ILE A 307 -12.79 1.73 -20.78
CA ILE A 307 -12.82 0.28 -20.57
C ILE A 307 -11.43 -0.24 -20.20
N GLU A 308 -10.44 0.09 -21.04
CA GLU A 308 -9.08 -0.41 -20.88
C GLU A 308 -8.40 0.17 -19.63
N PHE A 309 -8.60 1.46 -19.33
CA PHE A 309 -8.01 2.09 -18.15
C PHE A 309 -8.54 1.46 -16.85
N VAL A 310 -9.86 1.30 -16.75
CA VAL A 310 -10.50 0.85 -15.52
C VAL A 310 -10.24 -0.64 -15.28
N SER A 311 -10.31 -1.47 -16.32
CA SER A 311 -9.88 -2.87 -16.23
C SER A 311 -8.41 -2.99 -15.80
N SER A 312 -7.54 -2.07 -16.21
CA SER A 312 -6.13 -2.05 -15.82
C SER A 312 -5.92 -1.71 -14.34
N THR A 313 -6.69 -0.78 -13.76
CA THR A 313 -6.53 -0.42 -12.34
C THR A 313 -6.97 -1.54 -11.40
N THR A 314 -8.12 -2.14 -11.67
CA THR A 314 -8.63 -3.29 -10.89
C THR A 314 -7.71 -4.50 -11.04
N ALA A 315 -7.22 -4.76 -12.26
CA ALA A 315 -6.25 -5.81 -12.51
C ALA A 315 -4.94 -5.58 -11.74
N LEU A 316 -4.45 -4.33 -11.68
CA LEU A 316 -3.25 -3.98 -10.90
C LEU A 316 -3.43 -4.35 -9.42
N ASP A 317 -4.53 -3.93 -8.78
CA ASP A 317 -4.78 -4.26 -7.38
C ASP A 317 -4.89 -5.78 -7.14
N ALA A 318 -5.53 -6.49 -8.06
CA ALA A 318 -5.62 -7.95 -8.00
C ALA A 318 -4.23 -8.61 -8.11
N VAL A 319 -3.38 -8.19 -9.05
CA VAL A 319 -2.04 -8.78 -9.18
C VAL A 319 -1.14 -8.41 -8.01
N HIS A 320 -1.28 -7.23 -7.39
CA HIS A 320 -0.54 -6.90 -6.17
C HIS A 320 -0.87 -7.86 -5.03
N PHE A 321 -2.14 -8.22 -4.89
CA PHE A 321 -2.58 -9.16 -3.88
C PHE A 321 -1.96 -10.54 -4.10
N VAL A 322 -1.98 -11.05 -5.34
CA VAL A 322 -1.39 -12.36 -5.67
C VAL A 322 0.12 -12.34 -5.42
N TYR A 323 0.81 -11.26 -5.78
CA TYR A 323 2.25 -11.10 -5.50
C TYR A 323 2.53 -11.13 -4.00
N ALA A 324 1.76 -10.36 -3.21
CA ALA A 324 1.90 -10.31 -1.76
C ALA A 324 1.69 -11.69 -1.14
N TRP A 325 0.65 -12.41 -1.58
CA TRP A 325 0.37 -13.75 -1.07
C TRP A 325 1.47 -14.75 -1.40
N GLY A 326 1.99 -14.75 -2.64
CA GLY A 326 3.12 -15.60 -3.01
C GLY A 326 4.35 -15.31 -2.16
N GLN A 327 4.65 -14.02 -1.91
CA GLN A 327 5.75 -13.63 -1.04
C GLN A 327 5.53 -14.11 0.41
N LEU A 328 4.31 -13.97 0.95
CA LEU A 328 3.98 -14.47 2.28
C LEU A 328 4.07 -16.00 2.36
N GLY A 329 3.69 -16.72 1.30
CA GLY A 329 3.80 -18.18 1.21
C GLY A 329 5.23 -18.67 1.42
N VAL A 330 6.19 -18.09 0.71
CA VAL A 330 7.63 -18.38 0.89
C VAL A 330 8.10 -18.06 2.30
N LEU A 331 7.71 -16.90 2.84
CA LEU A 331 8.09 -16.49 4.20
C LEU A 331 7.51 -17.44 5.27
N ASN A 332 6.27 -17.89 5.10
CA ASN A 332 5.64 -18.86 5.98
C ASN A 332 6.29 -20.23 5.87
N ALA A 333 6.57 -20.72 4.66
CA ALA A 333 7.26 -21.98 4.45
C ALA A 333 8.68 -21.97 5.02
N PHE A 334 9.39 -20.84 4.87
CA PHE A 334 10.71 -20.67 5.47
C PHE A 334 10.63 -20.67 7.00
N PHE A 335 9.76 -19.83 7.57
CA PHE A 335 9.72 -19.66 9.01
C PHE A 335 9.05 -20.85 9.70
N PHE A 336 7.79 -21.15 9.40
CA PHE A 336 7.04 -22.18 10.11
C PHE A 336 7.42 -23.60 9.68
N THR A 337 7.49 -23.87 8.38
CA THR A 337 7.74 -25.23 7.89
C THR A 337 9.20 -25.61 8.03
N TYR A 338 10.12 -24.82 7.49
CA TYR A 338 11.54 -25.16 7.49
C TYR A 338 12.23 -24.98 8.84
N LEU A 339 12.03 -23.85 9.55
CA LEU A 339 12.72 -23.62 10.84
C LEU A 339 12.04 -24.31 12.03
N PHE A 340 10.70 -24.34 12.08
CA PHE A 340 9.94 -24.87 13.21
C PHE A 340 9.31 -26.25 12.97
N GLY A 341 9.38 -26.79 11.75
CA GLY A 341 8.80 -28.10 11.42
C GLY A 341 7.27 -28.13 11.46
N CYS A 342 6.61 -26.97 11.33
CA CYS A 342 5.15 -26.85 11.38
C CYS A 342 4.54 -26.95 9.96
N GLU A 343 3.42 -27.65 9.80
CA GLU A 343 2.74 -27.76 8.50
C GLU A 343 2.23 -26.39 8.01
N SER A 344 1.80 -25.53 8.94
CA SER A 344 1.28 -24.20 8.63
C SER A 344 1.43 -23.25 9.83
N PRO A 345 1.27 -21.92 9.64
CA PRO A 345 1.21 -20.97 10.74
C PRO A 345 0.08 -21.26 11.74
N THR A 346 -1.00 -21.89 11.28
CA THR A 346 -2.20 -22.19 12.08
C THR A 346 -2.14 -23.54 12.81
N SER A 347 -1.28 -24.46 12.37
CA SER A 347 -1.19 -25.83 12.93
C SER A 347 0.05 -26.06 13.81
N CYS A 348 0.74 -24.99 14.21
CA CYS A 348 1.98 -25.08 14.95
C CYS A 348 1.70 -25.35 16.45
N GLU A 349 1.40 -26.59 16.82
CA GLU A 349 0.93 -26.98 18.17
C GLU A 349 1.91 -26.60 19.30
N ASN A 350 3.21 -26.78 19.09
CA ASN A 350 4.22 -26.62 20.15
C ASN A 350 4.57 -25.15 20.46
N PHE A 351 4.31 -24.22 19.54
CA PHE A 351 4.70 -22.80 19.67
C PHE A 351 3.58 -21.84 19.26
N GLY A 352 2.33 -22.31 19.28
CA GLY A 352 1.11 -21.72 18.71
C GLY A 352 1.17 -20.22 18.41
N TYR A 353 0.88 -19.39 19.40
CA TYR A 353 0.84 -17.94 19.21
C TYR A 353 2.22 -17.27 19.36
N GLN A 354 3.16 -17.87 20.11
CA GLN A 354 4.48 -17.28 20.34
C GLN A 354 5.32 -17.26 19.06
N ALA A 355 5.28 -18.32 18.25
CA ALA A 355 5.95 -18.37 16.95
C ALA A 355 5.34 -17.35 15.98
N ASN A 356 4.00 -17.23 15.96
CA ASN A 356 3.33 -16.21 15.15
C ASN A 356 3.70 -14.79 15.58
N PHE A 357 3.83 -14.53 16.89
CA PHE A 357 4.29 -13.25 17.41
C PHE A 357 5.73 -12.94 16.95
N LEU A 358 6.64 -13.92 17.12
CA LEU A 358 8.03 -13.77 16.69
C LEU A 358 8.13 -13.51 15.19
N PHE A 359 7.37 -14.25 14.37
CA PHE A 359 7.28 -14.04 12.93
C PHE A 359 6.80 -12.63 12.59
N ALA A 360 5.71 -12.16 13.21
CA ALA A 360 5.17 -10.83 12.96
C ALA A 360 6.17 -9.72 13.32
N VAL A 361 6.89 -9.84 14.45
CA VAL A 361 7.93 -8.88 14.86
C VAL A 361 9.10 -8.88 13.89
N VAL A 362 9.65 -10.06 13.57
CA VAL A 362 10.80 -10.19 12.65
C VAL A 362 10.43 -9.68 11.26
N LEU A 363 9.26 -10.05 10.74
CA LEU A 363 8.76 -9.59 9.45
C LEU A 363 8.54 -8.08 9.45
N THR A 364 7.99 -7.50 10.52
CA THR A 364 7.82 -6.04 10.64
C THR A 364 9.16 -5.33 10.54
N ALA A 365 10.17 -5.79 11.28
CA ALA A 365 11.50 -5.19 11.27
C ALA A 365 12.19 -5.33 9.89
N ALA A 366 12.11 -6.52 9.29
CA ALA A 366 12.69 -6.79 7.98
C ALA A 366 11.97 -5.99 6.87
N ALA A 367 10.64 -5.94 6.90
CA ALA A 367 9.82 -5.20 5.96
C ALA A 367 10.06 -3.70 6.06
N ALA A 368 10.11 -3.13 7.27
CA ALA A 368 10.39 -1.71 7.47
C ALA A 368 11.75 -1.31 6.88
N ARG A 369 12.79 -2.13 7.10
CA ARG A 369 14.10 -1.90 6.47
C ARG A 369 14.06 -2.12 4.96
N GLY A 370 13.40 -3.17 4.49
CA GLY A 370 13.27 -3.51 3.07
C GLY A 370 12.59 -2.39 2.29
N VAL A 371 11.46 -1.88 2.79
CA VAL A 371 10.75 -0.74 2.19
C VAL A 371 11.65 0.50 2.16
N GLY A 372 12.40 0.76 3.24
CA GLY A 372 13.35 1.88 3.27
C GLY A 372 14.43 1.77 2.18
N VAL A 373 15.01 0.59 1.99
CA VAL A 373 16.00 0.34 0.91
C VAL A 373 15.35 0.50 -0.47
N LEU A 374 14.17 -0.09 -0.68
CA LEU A 374 13.45 -0.03 -1.96
C LEU A 374 13.03 1.40 -2.33
N ALA A 375 12.75 2.25 -1.33
CA ALA A 375 12.39 3.65 -1.51
C ALA A 375 13.57 4.53 -1.95
N LEU A 376 14.79 4.20 -1.51
CA LEU A 376 16.00 4.96 -1.84
C LEU A 376 16.62 4.56 -3.19
N GLU A 377 16.25 3.39 -3.72
CA GLU A 377 16.87 2.84 -4.92
C GLU A 377 16.27 3.45 -6.21
N THR A 378 17.03 4.32 -6.89
CA THR A 378 16.64 4.85 -8.20
C THR A 378 16.88 3.80 -9.29
N ARG A 379 15.81 3.16 -9.75
CA ARG A 379 15.86 2.08 -10.76
C ARG A 379 15.55 2.61 -12.16
N ALA A 380 16.47 2.43 -13.11
CA ALA A 380 16.30 2.89 -14.49
C ALA A 380 15.32 2.03 -15.30
N GLN A 381 15.36 0.70 -15.12
CA GLN A 381 14.54 -0.23 -15.91
C GLN A 381 13.09 -0.28 -15.39
N ALA A 382 12.12 -0.27 -16.32
CA ALA A 382 10.70 -0.37 -15.99
C ALA A 382 10.35 -1.64 -15.18
N TRP A 383 10.98 -2.78 -15.52
CA TRP A 383 10.84 -4.03 -14.78
C TRP A 383 11.23 -3.88 -13.31
N ASN A 384 12.42 -3.33 -13.05
CA ASN A 384 12.92 -3.16 -11.69
C ASN A 384 12.07 -2.16 -10.90
N ARG A 385 11.55 -1.10 -11.54
CA ARG A 385 10.61 -0.15 -10.93
C ARG A 385 9.30 -0.83 -10.52
N ALA A 386 8.69 -1.58 -11.44
CA ALA A 386 7.47 -2.34 -11.17
C ALA A 386 7.68 -3.35 -10.04
N GLY A 387 8.76 -4.14 -10.08
CA GLY A 387 9.10 -5.11 -9.04
C GLY A 387 9.36 -4.47 -7.67
N SER A 388 10.08 -3.34 -7.62
CA SER A 388 10.29 -2.56 -6.38
C SER A 388 8.96 -2.14 -5.77
N TRP A 389 8.09 -1.60 -6.61
CA TRP A 389 6.82 -1.07 -6.17
C TRP A 389 5.89 -2.19 -5.69
N LEU A 390 5.80 -3.29 -6.44
CA LEU A 390 5.07 -4.50 -6.02
C LEU A 390 5.57 -5.02 -4.67
N ALA A 391 6.89 -5.15 -4.50
CA ALA A 391 7.49 -5.60 -3.25
C ALA A 391 7.19 -4.65 -2.09
N ALA A 392 7.26 -3.33 -2.29
CA ALA A 392 6.94 -2.36 -1.25
C ALA A 392 5.47 -2.45 -0.80
N GLN A 393 4.53 -2.63 -1.74
CA GLN A 393 3.11 -2.80 -1.43
C GLN A 393 2.85 -4.13 -0.70
N ALA A 394 3.46 -5.21 -1.19
CA ALA A 394 3.32 -6.54 -0.64
C ALA A 394 3.83 -6.64 0.79
N LEU A 395 4.96 -6.00 1.11
CA LEU A 395 5.53 -5.99 2.46
C LEU A 395 4.54 -5.42 3.50
N GLY A 396 3.79 -4.36 3.16
CA GLY A 396 2.77 -3.80 4.06
C GLY A 396 1.60 -4.76 4.32
N LEU A 397 1.13 -5.44 3.26
CA LEU A 397 0.07 -6.46 3.40
C LEU A 397 0.56 -7.68 4.21
N ASN A 398 1.77 -8.15 3.95
CA ASN A 398 2.35 -9.32 4.61
C ASN A 398 2.54 -9.08 6.11
N VAL A 399 3.00 -7.89 6.51
CA VAL A 399 3.07 -7.50 7.92
C VAL A 399 1.67 -7.49 8.54
N GLY A 400 0.69 -6.89 7.86
CA GLY A 400 -0.70 -6.90 8.29
C GLY A 400 -1.26 -8.31 8.50
N TRP A 401 -1.00 -9.23 7.56
CA TRP A 401 -1.41 -10.63 7.66
C TRP A 401 -0.68 -11.41 8.75
N ALA A 402 0.61 -11.17 8.96
CA ALA A 402 1.36 -11.81 10.04
C ALA A 402 0.80 -11.42 11.42
N TRP A 403 0.46 -10.14 11.63
CA TRP A 403 -0.21 -9.70 12.86
C TRP A 403 -1.64 -10.25 12.98
N ALA A 404 -2.38 -10.35 11.88
CA ALA A 404 -3.69 -11.02 11.87
C ALA A 404 -3.58 -12.51 12.27
N ASN A 405 -2.59 -13.25 11.74
CA ASN A 405 -2.34 -14.65 12.10
C ASN A 405 -1.95 -14.80 13.57
N PHE A 406 -1.06 -13.95 14.08
CA PHE A 406 -0.71 -13.92 15.51
C PHE A 406 -1.95 -13.74 16.39
N THR A 407 -2.77 -12.73 16.07
CA THR A 407 -3.94 -12.45 16.89
C THR A 407 -4.99 -13.56 16.79
N SER A 408 -5.18 -14.17 15.62
CA SER A 408 -6.00 -15.37 15.45
C SER A 408 -5.51 -16.53 16.32
N ALA A 409 -4.20 -16.80 16.31
CA ALA A 409 -3.60 -17.86 17.11
C ALA A 409 -3.72 -17.58 18.62
N ALA A 410 -3.51 -16.33 19.04
CA ALA A 410 -3.65 -15.92 20.44
C ALA A 410 -5.09 -16.06 20.94
N ILE A 411 -6.08 -15.74 20.09
CA ILE A 411 -7.49 -15.95 20.44
C ILE A 411 -7.82 -17.44 20.52
N ALA A 412 -7.38 -18.24 19.56
CA ALA A 412 -7.61 -19.68 19.55
C ALA A 412 -7.01 -20.35 20.80
N ASP A 413 -5.80 -19.96 21.19
CA ASP A 413 -5.13 -20.41 22.41
C ASP A 413 -5.91 -20.02 23.68
N ALA A 414 -6.33 -18.76 23.78
CA ALA A 414 -7.08 -18.26 24.93
C ALA A 414 -8.48 -18.88 25.09
N VAL A 415 -9.11 -19.27 23.98
CA VAL A 415 -10.45 -19.93 23.98
C VAL A 415 -10.34 -21.45 24.12
N GLY A 416 -9.26 -22.06 23.61
CA GLY A 416 -9.10 -23.51 23.49
C GLY A 416 -8.61 -24.24 24.75
N HIS A 417 -8.06 -23.53 25.75
CA HIS A 417 -7.61 -24.18 26.97
C HIS A 417 -8.79 -24.53 27.91
N ASP A 418 -9.03 -25.83 28.10
CA ASP A 418 -10.06 -26.43 28.97
C ASP A 418 -10.01 -25.97 30.44
N GLY A 419 -8.91 -25.36 30.89
CA GLY A 419 -8.74 -24.77 32.21
C GLY A 419 -8.89 -23.25 32.30
N GLY A 420 -9.12 -22.56 31.18
CA GLY A 420 -9.22 -21.10 31.08
C GLY A 420 -10.62 -20.54 31.37
N VAL A 421 -10.71 -19.23 31.58
CA VAL A 421 -12.00 -18.51 31.66
C VAL A 421 -12.76 -18.77 30.36
N LYS A 422 -13.91 -19.46 30.44
CA LYS A 422 -14.80 -19.75 29.29
C LYS A 422 -15.49 -18.48 28.79
N LEU A 423 -14.73 -17.55 28.23
CA LEU A 423 -15.29 -16.41 27.51
C LEU A 423 -15.84 -16.88 26.17
N PRO A 424 -17.05 -16.45 25.78
CA PRO A 424 -17.54 -16.69 24.43
C PRO A 424 -16.53 -16.16 23.39
N PRO A 425 -16.30 -16.86 22.27
CA PRO A 425 -15.35 -16.43 21.23
C PRO A 425 -15.59 -15.00 20.75
N SER A 426 -16.85 -14.58 20.64
CA SER A 426 -17.26 -13.22 20.25
C SER A 426 -16.77 -12.15 21.23
N VAL A 427 -16.80 -12.43 22.54
CA VAL A 427 -16.28 -11.53 23.57
C VAL A 427 -14.76 -11.40 23.45
N MET A 428 -14.06 -12.52 23.23
CA MET A 428 -12.61 -12.50 23.03
C MET A 428 -12.22 -11.70 21.78
N HIS A 429 -12.91 -11.93 20.66
CA HIS A 429 -12.71 -11.14 19.42
C HIS A 429 -12.93 -9.65 19.67
N THR A 430 -13.96 -9.29 20.44
CA THR A 430 -14.25 -7.89 20.80
C THR A 430 -13.12 -7.26 21.61
N LEU A 431 -12.63 -7.95 22.64
CA LEU A 431 -11.53 -7.45 23.48
C LEU A 431 -10.25 -7.26 22.65
N CYS A 432 -9.91 -8.24 21.81
CA CYS A 432 -8.77 -8.14 20.90
C CYS A 432 -8.94 -7.01 19.87
N ALA A 433 -10.13 -6.84 19.31
CA ALA A 433 -10.42 -5.75 18.38
C ALA A 433 -10.27 -4.38 19.05
N VAL A 434 -10.84 -4.19 20.26
CA VAL A 434 -10.71 -2.94 21.02
C VAL A 434 -9.24 -2.65 21.34
N PHE A 435 -8.49 -3.66 21.80
CA PHE A 435 -7.06 -3.52 22.07
C PHE A 435 -6.27 -3.15 20.81
N ALA A 436 -6.49 -3.86 19.70
CA ALA A 436 -5.83 -3.60 18.43
C ALA A 436 -6.14 -2.18 17.93
N TRP A 437 -7.40 -1.75 17.96
CA TRP A 437 -7.80 -0.40 17.58
C TRP A 437 -7.13 0.66 18.47
N MET A 438 -7.02 0.44 19.78
CA MET A 438 -6.32 1.35 20.67
C MET A 438 -4.82 1.47 20.32
N VAL A 439 -4.13 0.36 20.11
CA VAL A 439 -2.70 0.36 19.76
C VAL A 439 -2.48 1.02 18.40
N ILE A 440 -3.26 0.64 17.39
CA ILE A 440 -3.22 1.22 16.03
C ILE A 440 -3.49 2.75 16.09
N SER A 441 -4.45 3.18 16.90
CA SER A 441 -4.77 4.60 17.09
C SER A 441 -3.60 5.40 17.64
N LEU A 442 -2.88 4.85 18.63
CA LEU A 442 -1.70 5.47 19.22
C LEU A 442 -0.52 5.52 18.24
N MET A 443 -0.27 4.40 17.54
CA MET A 443 0.78 4.32 16.52
C MET A 443 0.53 5.30 15.36
N HIS A 444 -0.69 5.31 14.82
CA HIS A 444 -1.08 6.23 13.76
C HIS A 444 -0.90 7.70 14.17
N ARG A 445 -1.32 8.05 15.41
CA ARG A 445 -1.10 9.40 15.93
C ARG A 445 0.39 9.75 15.97
N LYS A 446 1.25 8.85 16.47
CA LYS A 446 2.69 9.08 16.51
C LYS A 446 3.25 9.33 15.10
N PHE A 447 2.86 8.51 14.12
CA PHE A 447 3.25 8.70 12.72
C PHE A 447 2.76 10.04 12.15
N GLU A 448 1.52 10.45 12.42
CA GLU A 448 1.01 11.75 11.96
C GLU A 448 1.74 12.94 12.59
N VAL A 449 2.13 12.84 13.86
CA VAL A 449 2.93 13.88 14.54
C VAL A 449 4.32 13.99 13.91
N GLU A 450 5.01 12.86 13.70
CA GLU A 450 6.33 12.83 13.05
C GLU A 450 6.26 13.35 11.62
N ARG A 451 5.24 12.95 10.84
CA ARG A 451 5.02 13.44 9.49
C ARG A 451 4.84 14.96 9.46
N ARG A 452 3.99 15.52 10.32
CA ARG A 452 3.78 16.97 10.38
C ARG A 452 5.04 17.73 10.77
N ALA A 453 5.87 17.15 11.64
CA ALA A 453 7.16 17.73 11.98
C ALA A 453 8.09 17.77 10.76
N TRP A 454 8.11 16.70 9.96
CA TRP A 454 8.86 16.65 8.71
C TRP A 454 8.34 17.64 7.67
N ASP A 455 7.03 17.68 7.45
CA ASP A 455 6.39 18.59 6.49
C ASP A 455 6.70 20.06 6.83
N ARG A 456 6.70 20.43 8.13
CA ARG A 456 7.12 21.76 8.58
C ARG A 456 8.60 22.03 8.32
N HIS A 457 9.47 21.07 8.62
CA HIS A 457 10.90 21.22 8.39
C HIS A 457 11.23 21.43 6.91
N VAL A 458 10.59 20.67 6.01
CA VAL A 458 10.73 20.85 4.56
C VAL A 458 10.23 22.23 4.13
N ALA A 459 9.05 22.65 4.60
CA ALA A 459 8.50 23.97 4.28
C ALA A 459 9.38 25.14 4.78
N GLU A 460 9.96 25.02 5.99
CA GLU A 460 10.89 26.01 6.54
C GLU A 460 12.17 26.10 5.69
N GLN A 461 12.75 24.97 5.29
CA GLN A 461 13.93 24.93 4.42
C GLN A 461 13.63 25.49 3.02
N GLU A 462 12.45 25.22 2.45
CA GLU A 462 12.03 25.81 1.19
C GLU A 462 11.86 27.35 1.30
N ALA A 463 11.28 27.83 2.40
CA ALA A 463 11.14 29.26 2.66
C ALA A 463 12.50 29.97 2.81
N GLU A 464 13.46 29.37 3.55
CA GLU A 464 14.83 29.87 3.68
C GLU A 464 15.59 29.94 2.35
N HIS A 465 15.23 29.11 1.36
CA HIS A 465 15.87 29.10 0.05
C HIS A 465 15.31 30.10 -0.96
N HIS A 466 14.08 30.58 -0.73
CA HIS A 466 13.42 31.59 -1.55
C HIS A 466 13.78 33.03 -1.14
N VAL A 467 14.23 33.22 0.10
CA VAL A 467 14.87 34.46 0.60
C VAL A 467 16.33 34.50 0.16
#